data_AF-A0A3R7AJV5-F1
#
_entry.id   AF-A0A3R7AJV5-F1
#
_cell.length_a   1.000
_cell.length_b   1.000
_cell.length_c   1.000
_cell.angle_alpha   90.00
_cell.angle_beta   90.00
_cell.angle_gamma   90.00
#
_symmetry.space_group_name_H-M   'P 1'
#
loop_
_entity.id
_entity.type
_entity.pdbx_description
1 polymer ?
#
loop_
_entity_poly.entity_id
_entity_poly.type
_entity_poly.pdbx_seq_one_letter_code
_entity_poly.pdbx_strand_id
1 'polypeptide(L)' 'MTLECIDCGSKFSLATILKGRCEKCGGLLEYKIVLPKHGRVKFSGQRGFWRYKPLLPQVKNKVSLGEGG' A
#
# COMPACT_ATOMS: atom_id res chain seq x y z
N MET A 1 2.53 4.84 5.74
CA MET A 1 1.47 4.39 4.82
C MET A 1 0.14 4.51 5.56
N THR A 2 -0.89 5.00 4.88
CA THR A 2 -2.24 5.20 5.43
C THR A 2 -3.28 4.69 4.44
N LEU A 3 -4.50 4.45 4.91
CA LEU A 3 -5.66 4.34 4.03
C LEU A 3 -6.29 5.71 3.90
N GLU A 4 -6.54 6.18 2.68
CA GLU A 4 -7.16 7.46 2.41
C GLU A 4 -8.41 7.25 1.53
N CYS A 5 -9.50 7.93 1.89
CA CYS A 5 -10.72 7.89 1.08
C CYS A 5 -10.52 8.69 -0.21
N ILE A 6 -10.87 8.11 -1.35
CA ILE A 6 -10.76 8.76 -2.66
C ILE A 6 -11.70 9.97 -2.81
N ASP A 7 -12.84 9.97 -2.12
CA ASP A 7 -13.86 11.01 -2.28
C ASP A 7 -13.66 12.17 -1.29
N CYS A 8 -13.39 11.88 -0.01
CA CYS A 8 -13.31 12.91 1.04
C CYS A 8 -11.92 13.12 1.65
N GLY A 9 -10.91 12.33 1.24
CA GLY A 9 -9.53 12.45 1.73
C GLY A 9 -9.33 12.07 3.20
N SER A 10 -10.36 11.56 3.89
CA SER A 10 -10.23 11.13 5.28
C SER A 10 -9.22 10.00 5.41
N LYS A 11 -8.36 10.12 6.43
CA LYS A 11 -7.26 9.19 6.67
C LYS A 11 -7.63 8.18 7.75
N PHE A 12 -7.26 6.94 7.51
CA PHE A 12 -7.53 5.80 8.37
C PHE A 12 -6.25 5.01 8.61
N SER A 13 -6.20 4.32 9.75
CA SER A 13 -5.11 3.41 10.07
C SER A 13 -5.22 2.13 9.24
N LEU A 14 -4.09 1.43 9.02
CA LEU A 14 -4.08 0.14 8.32
C LEU A 14 -4.85 -0.96 9.08
N ALA A 15 -5.09 -0.79 10.38
CA ALA A 15 -5.93 -1.73 11.15
C ALA A 15 -7.39 -1.74 10.66
N THR A 16 -7.82 -0.68 9.97
CA THR A 16 -9.18 -0.52 9.42
C THR A 16 -9.33 -1.16 8.03
N ILE A 17 -8.31 -1.87 7.53
CA ILE A 17 -8.29 -2.46 6.18
C ILE A 17 -9.52 -3.34 5.87
N LEU A 18 -10.06 -4.04 6.88
CA LEU A 18 -11.21 -4.94 6.70
C LEU A 18 -12.50 -4.20 6.32
N LYS A 19 -12.60 -2.89 6.59
CA LYS A 19 -13.82 -2.13 6.30
C LYS A 19 -13.96 -1.81 4.80
N GLY A 20 -12.85 -1.67 4.07
CA GLY A 20 -12.79 -1.34 2.62
C GLY A 20 -13.41 0.00 2.20
N ARG A 21 -14.32 0.56 3.00
CA ARG A 21 -15.07 1.79 2.74
C ARG A 21 -14.89 2.80 3.86
N CYS A 22 -15.01 4.08 3.49
CA CYS A 22 -14.94 5.21 4.37
C CYS A 22 -16.18 5.28 5.26
N GLU A 23 -15.99 5.37 6.57
CA GLU A 23 -17.09 5.47 7.53
C GLU A 23 -17.82 6.83 7.50
N LYS A 24 -17.22 7.85 6.86
CA LYS A 24 -17.80 9.20 6.77
C LYS A 24 -18.68 9.41 5.55
N CYS A 25 -18.30 8.84 4.40
CA CYS A 25 -18.98 9.10 3.13
C CYS A 25 -19.28 7.85 2.29
N GLY A 26 -18.90 6.65 2.75
CA GLY A 26 -19.11 5.39 2.03
C GLY A 26 -18.13 5.13 0.87
N GLY A 27 -17.28 6.09 0.54
CA GLY A 27 -16.28 6.01 -0.53
C GLY A 27 -15.23 4.92 -0.36
N LEU A 28 -14.54 4.55 -1.43
CA LEU A 28 -13.48 3.54 -1.37
C LEU A 28 -12.24 4.07 -0.64
N LEU A 29 -11.59 3.19 0.12
CA LEU A 29 -10.30 3.46 0.77
C LEU A 29 -9.14 2.93 -0.09
N GLU A 30 -8.14 3.75 -0.31
CA GLU A 30 -6.91 3.38 -1.03
C GLU A 30 -5.65 3.54 -0.18
N TYR A 31 -4.62 2.78 -0.52
CA TYR A 31 -3.31 2.92 0.10
C TYR A 31 -2.59 4.19 -0.36
N LYS A 32 -2.23 5.04 0.60
CA LYS A 32 -1.34 6.18 0.36
C LYS A 32 0.05 5.93 0.94
N ILE A 33 1.05 6.14 0.11
CA ILE A 33 2.47 6.08 0.48
C ILE A 33 3.07 7.44 0.23
N VAL A 34 3.79 7.96 1.23
CA VAL A 34 4.61 9.15 1.06
C VAL A 34 5.99 8.67 0.62
N LEU A 35 6.37 9.05 -0.59
CA LEU A 35 7.71 8.76 -1.11
C LEU A 35 8.75 9.67 -0.42
N PRO A 36 10.00 9.22 -0.23
CA PRO A 36 11.07 10.07 0.28
C PRO A 36 11.23 11.32 -0.59
N LYS A 37 11.36 12.50 0.04
CA LYS A 37 11.62 13.77 -0.69
C LYS A 37 12.98 13.79 -1.36
N HIS A 38 13.96 13.08 -0.80
CA HIS A 38 15.33 12.97 -1.30
C HIS A 38 15.78 11.51 -1.26
N GLY A 39 16.51 11.08 -2.31
CA GLY A 39 16.96 9.70 -2.49
C GLY A 39 16.00 8.85 -3.33
N ARG A 40 16.54 7.85 -4.03
CA ARG A 40 15.75 6.88 -4.82
C ARG A 40 15.34 5.71 -3.94
N VAL A 41 14.11 5.24 -4.11
CA VAL A 41 13.66 3.96 -3.53
C VAL A 41 14.50 2.85 -4.13
N LYS A 42 15.24 2.12 -3.29
CA LYS A 42 16.08 1.01 -3.73
C LYS A 42 15.22 -0.25 -3.88
N PHE A 43 15.11 -0.72 -5.11
CA PHE A 43 14.50 -2.01 -5.40
C PHE A 43 15.52 -3.13 -5.20
N SER A 44 15.09 -4.26 -4.65
CA SER A 44 15.97 -5.39 -4.34
C SER A 44 15.31 -6.72 -4.74
N GLY A 45 16.14 -7.75 -4.95
CA GLY A 45 15.67 -9.06 -5.40
C GLY A 45 15.60 -9.22 -6.92
N GLN A 46 15.16 -10.41 -7.35
CA GLN A 46 14.95 -10.76 -8.76
C GLN A 46 13.85 -9.89 -9.39
N ARG A 47 13.69 -9.97 -10.72
CA ARG A 47 12.50 -9.42 -11.38
C ARG A 47 11.25 -10.15 -10.86
N GLY A 48 10.12 -9.46 -10.85
CA GLY A 48 8.90 -9.92 -10.22
C GLY A 48 8.24 -8.90 -9.30
N PHE A 49 7.00 -9.18 -8.92
CA PHE A 49 6.16 -8.31 -8.10
C PHE A 49 6.85 -7.87 -6.80
N TRP A 50 7.54 -8.80 -6.13
CA TRP A 50 8.18 -8.54 -4.84
C TRP A 50 9.43 -7.67 -4.89
N ARG A 51 9.96 -7.37 -6.09
CA ARG A 51 11.05 -6.39 -6.26
C ARG A 51 10.72 -5.01 -5.70
N TYR A 52 9.42 -4.69 -5.71
CA TYR A 52 8.87 -3.42 -5.27
C TYR A 52 8.39 -3.44 -3.81
N LYS A 53 8.75 -4.47 -3.01
CA LYS A 53 8.38 -4.61 -1.59
C LYS A 53 8.51 -3.32 -0.77
N PRO A 54 9.53 -2.45 -0.94
CA PRO A 54 9.60 -1.17 -0.21
C PRO A 54 8.44 -0.20 -0.45
N LEU A 55 7.67 -0.40 -1.54
CA LEU A 55 6.48 0.36 -1.91
C LEU A 55 5.17 -0.40 -1.66
N LEU A 56 5.23 -1.58 -1.06
CA LEU A 56 4.04 -2.38 -0.74
C LEU A 56 3.69 -2.25 0.74
N PRO A 57 2.45 -2.59 1.14
CA PRO A 57 2.10 -2.70 2.54
C PRO A 57 3.02 -3.69 3.27
N GLN A 58 3.31 -3.41 4.54
CA GLN A 58 4.10 -4.33 5.35
C GLN A 58 3.29 -5.60 5.62
N VAL A 59 3.87 -6.74 5.25
CA VAL A 59 3.28 -8.07 5.47
C VAL A 59 4.21 -8.94 6.30
N LYS A 60 3.64 -9.77 7.17
CA LYS A 60 4.40 -10.75 7.97
C LYS A 60 4.92 -11.89 7.10
N ASN A 61 4.06 -12.43 6.23
CA ASN A 61 4.35 -13.56 5.38
C ASN A 61 4.34 -13.14 3.91
N LYS A 62 5.24 -13.71 3.12
CA LYS A 62 5.31 -13.53 1.67
C LYS A 62 4.97 -14.85 1.00
N VAL A 63 3.91 -14.87 0.20
CA VAL A 63 3.54 -16.00 -0.65
C VAL A 63 3.63 -15.52 -2.10
N SER A 64 4.32 -16.27 -2.96
CA SER A 64 4.56 -15.91 -4.35
C SER A 64 4.69 -17.16 -5.20
N LEU A 65 4.25 -17.07 -6.45
CA LEU A 65 4.44 -18.10 -7.48
C LEU A 65 5.40 -17.63 -8.58
N GLY A 66 6.16 -16.56 -8.34
CA GLY A 66 7.03 -15.95 -9.35
C GLY A 66 6.30 -15.00 -10.30
N GLU A 67 5.20 -14.40 -9.85
CA GLU A 67 4.44 -13.43 -10.64
C GLU A 67 5.24 -12.14 -10.93
N GLY A 68 4.95 -11.52 -12.08
CA GLY A 68 5.49 -10.19 -12.44
C GLY A 68 6.82 -10.19 -13.21
N GLY A 69 7.26 -11.34 -13.74
CA GLY A 69 8.30 -11.44 -14.78
C GLY A 69 9.63 -12.06 -14.36
#